data_AF-A0A3D2FQ18-F1
#
_entry.id   AF-A0A3D2FQ18-F1
#
_cell.length_a   1.000
_cell.length_b   1.000
_cell.length_c   1.000
_cell.angle_alpha   90.00
_cell.angle_beta   90.00
_cell.angle_gamma   90.00
#
_symmetry.space_group_name_H-M   'P 1'
#
loop_
_entity.id
_entity.type
_entity.pdbx_description
1 polymer ?
#
loop_
_entity_poly.entity_id
_entity_poly.type
_entity_poly.pdbx_seq_one_letter_code
_entity_poly.pdbx_strand_id
1 'polypeptide(L)' 'MSNKPILVIGGGPAGLEATRGIADLGYNAILVDKSDVLGGNPISANYAALTPDMR' A
#
# COMPACT_ATOMS: atom_id res chain seq x y z
N MET A 1 12.02 -13.46 19.36
CA MET A 1 10.99 -12.78 18.54
C MET A 1 10.35 -13.80 17.61
N SER A 2 9.03 -13.71 17.38
CA SER A 2 8.35 -14.54 16.38
C SER A 2 8.87 -14.19 14.98
N ASN A 3 9.49 -15.14 14.28
CA ASN A 3 9.99 -14.96 12.91
C ASN A 3 8.87 -15.04 11.85
N LYS A 4 7.61 -14.81 12.24
CA LYS A 4 6.48 -14.87 11.33
C LYS A 4 6.37 -13.56 10.55
N PRO A 5 6.20 -13.61 9.21
CA PRO A 5 5.98 -12.40 8.44
C PRO A 5 4.64 -11.74 8.80
N ILE A 6 4.60 -10.41 8.70
CA ILE A 6 3.40 -9.61 8.87
C ILE A 6 2.70 -9.49 7.52
N LEU A 7 1.43 -9.90 7.45
CA LEU A 7 0.62 -9.80 6.24
C LEU A 7 -0.16 -8.47 6.22
N VAL A 8 -0.01 -7.71 5.15
CA VAL A 8 -0.74 -6.49 4.85
C VAL A 8 -1.67 -6.75 3.66
N ILE A 9 -2.95 -6.44 3.81
CA ILE A 9 -3.98 -6.65 2.78
C ILE A 9 -4.41 -5.28 2.22
N GLY A 10 -4.23 -5.09 0.91
CA GLY A 10 -4.55 -3.87 0.17
C GLY A 10 -3.32 -3.02 -0.15
N GLY A 11 -2.95 -2.95 -1.42
CA GLY A 11 -1.86 -2.18 -2.01
C GLY A 11 -2.21 -0.74 -2.40
N GLY A 12 -3.13 -0.11 -1.65
CA GLY A 12 -3.34 1.33 -1.71
C GLY A 12 -2.28 2.10 -0.90
N PRO A 13 -2.34 3.45 -0.86
CA PRO A 13 -1.33 4.26 -0.16
C PRO A 13 -1.10 3.86 1.29
N ALA A 14 -2.19 3.55 2.02
CA ALA A 14 -2.11 3.14 3.41
C ALA A 14 -1.37 1.79 3.60
N GLY A 15 -1.64 0.80 2.74
CA GLY A 15 -0.97 -0.50 2.83
C GLY A 15 0.48 -0.45 2.39
N LEU A 16 0.79 0.34 1.36
CA LEU A 16 2.17 0.57 0.92
C LEU A 16 3.02 1.20 2.03
N GLU A 17 2.52 2.24 2.69
CA GLU A 17 3.23 2.87 3.82
C GLU A 17 3.31 1.96 5.05
N ALA A 18 2.26 1.18 5.34
CA ALA A 18 2.31 0.20 6.43
C ALA A 18 3.39 -0.86 6.16
N THR A 19 3.44 -1.44 4.95
CA THR A 19 4.46 -2.41 4.54
C THR A 19 5.86 -1.81 4.61
N ARG A 20 6.04 -0.57 4.12
CA ARG A 20 7.31 0.15 4.21
C ARG A 20 7.75 0.34 5.67
N GLY A 21 6.87 0.84 6.53
CA GLY A 21 7.17 1.04 7.94
C GLY A 21 7.53 -0.25 8.67
N ILE A 22 6.88 -1.36 8.34
CA ILE A 22 7.22 -2.69 8.88
C ILE A 22 8.63 -3.11 8.45
N ALA A 23 8.98 -2.90 7.17
CA ALA A 23 10.31 -3.19 6.64
C ALA A 23 11.39 -2.30 7.27
N ASP A 24 11.13 -1.00 7.42
CA ASP A 24 12.03 -0.03 8.06
C ASP A 24 12.33 -0.41 9.54
N LEU A 25 11.38 -1.04 10.22
CA LEU A 25 11.55 -1.58 11.57
C LEU A 25 12.29 -2.92 11.62
N GLY A 26 12.71 -3.46 10.47
CA GLY A 26 13.48 -4.72 10.37
C GLY A 26 12.63 -5.98 10.41
N TYR A 27 11.32 -5.89 10.22
CA TYR A 27 10.43 -7.05 10.15
C TYR A 27 10.15 -7.48 8.72
N ASN A 28 9.84 -8.76 8.52
CA ASN A 28 9.40 -9.28 7.23
C ASN A 28 7.94 -8.92 6.98
N ALA A 29 7.65 -8.24 5.87
CA ALA A 29 6.30 -7.84 5.46
C ALA A 29 5.90 -8.53 4.15
N ILE A 30 4.67 -9.01 4.08
CA ILE A 30 4.05 -9.53 2.87
C ILE A 30 2.87 -8.61 2.53
N LEU A 31 2.90 -7.99 1.36
CA LEU A 31 1.79 -7.19 0.84
C LEU A 31 1.01 -8.00 -0.19
N VAL A 32 -0.32 -8.03 -0.05
CA VAL A 32 -1.22 -8.67 -1.01
C VAL A 32 -2.29 -7.67 -1.44
N ASP A 33 -2.47 -7.49 -2.74
CA ASP A 33 -3.63 -6.81 -3.33
C ASP A 33 -4.37 -7.80 -4.23
N LYS A 34 -5.67 -7.58 -4.42
CA LYS A 34 -6.48 -8.34 -5.38
C LYS A 34 -6.23 -7.93 -6.83
N SER A 35 -5.66 -6.74 -7.02
CA SER A 35 -5.45 -6.09 -8.30
C SER A 35 -4.04 -6.39 -8.81
N ASP A 36 -3.87 -6.48 -10.12
CA ASP A 36 -2.56 -6.70 -10.74
C ASP A 36 -1.64 -5.47 -10.65
N VAL A 37 -2.17 -4.33 -10.23
CA VAL A 37 -1.47 -3.06 -10.07
C VAL A 37 -1.68 -2.48 -8.67
N LEU A 38 -0.60 -1.99 -8.06
CA LEU A 38 -0.63 -1.28 -6.80
C LEU A 38 -1.07 0.17 -7.02
N GLY A 39 -1.75 0.75 -6.03
CA GLY A 39 -2.19 2.14 -6.05
C GLY A 39 -3.57 2.33 -5.44
N GLY A 40 -4.40 1.30 -5.36
CA GLY A 40 -5.70 1.32 -4.69
C GLY A 40 -6.65 2.40 -5.22
N ASN A 41 -7.40 3.05 -4.33
CA ASN A 41 -8.43 4.03 -4.69
C ASN A 41 -7.98 5.20 -5.60
N PRO A 42 -6.75 5.74 -5.48
CA PRO A 42 -6.18 6.68 -6.45
C PRO A 42 -6.36 6.30 -7.92
N ILE A 43 -6.15 5.02 -8.27
CA ILE A 43 -6.31 4.52 -9.64
C ILE A 43 -7.79 4.57 -10.04
N SER A 44 -8.68 4.11 -9.17
CA SER A 44 -10.13 4.15 -9.41
C SER A 44 -10.67 5.58 -9.55
N ALA A 45 -10.06 6.55 -8.88
CA ALA A 45 -10.38 7.96 -8.97
C ALA A 45 -9.69 8.68 -10.15
N ASN A 46 -8.99 7.94 -11.01
CA ASN A 46 -8.20 8.44 -12.14
C ASN A 46 -7.23 9.57 -11.73
N TYR A 47 -6.72 9.52 -10.49
CA TYR A 47 -5.90 10.55 -9.84
C TYR A 47 -6.51 11.98 -9.79
N ALA A 48 -7.66 12.23 -10.41
CA ALA A 48 -8.30 13.53 -10.48
C ALA A 48 -8.72 14.05 -9.09
N ALA A 49 -9.04 13.14 -8.16
CA ALA A 49 -9.34 13.51 -6.78
C ALA A 49 -8.10 13.91 -5.95
N LEU A 50 -6.88 13.65 -6.44
CA LEU A 50 -5.63 13.95 -5.74
C LEU A 50 -5.01 15.29 -6.15
N THR A 51 -5.49 15.90 -7.23
CA THR A 51 -5.04 17.20 -7.73
C THR A 51 -6.25 18.04 -8.13
N PRO A 52 -6.86 18.77 -7.18
CA PRO A 52 -8.03 19.64 -7.42
C PRO A 52 -7.82 20.70 -8.52
N ASP A 53 -6.56 20.97 -8.82
CA ASP A 53 -5.99 22.06 -9.61
C ASP A 53 -5.45 21.61 -10.98
N MET A 54 -5.65 20.35 -11.39
CA MET A 54 -5.24 19.86 -12.73
C MET A 54 -6.29 20.19 -13.84
N ARG A 55 -6.93 21.37 -13.74
CA ARG A 55 -7.69 22.01 -14.82
C ARG A 55 -6.84 23.07 -15.50
#